data_AF-R5YGG0-F1
#
_entry.id   AF-R5YGG0-F1
#
_cell.length_a   1.000
_cell.length_b   1.000
_cell.length_c   1.000
_cell.angle_alpha   90.00
_cell.angle_beta   90.00
_cell.angle_gamma   90.00
#
_symmetry.space_group_name_H-M   'P 1'
#
loop_
_entity.id
_entity.type
_entity.pdbx_description
1 polymer ?
#
loop_
_entity_poly.entity_id
_entity_poly.type
_entity_poly.pdbx_seq_one_letter_code
_entity_poly.pdbx_strand_id
1 'polypeptide(L)'
;MKLYKKIAILMLCAVMVFSFAACNPGEGIPFLSTKSKTTLPDNTVTVTFPEGYTIVQIAQKLEQSKVCSAQAFLEACKKPSAGIELDNADDRVFLLEGYIFPDTYEFYLESDARSVVDKFIENYNSKITDEMKQRAKTLGYTMDQMMTLASVIQKECDADIDECANVSSVFHNRLKDPVSFPKLESDVTTFYVSQNLKDVIGYQDGVALENQNDEVKKYMELYSTYYREGLPVGPICNPGLKAINAALHPADTNYVFFLTDKSGEHFYYASTIAEHNANGVKAGLF
;
A
#
# COMPACT_ATOMS: atom_id res chain seq x y z
N MET A 1 -18.53 20.86 -16.67
CA MET A 1 -18.95 22.23 -16.30
C MET A 1 -17.74 22.90 -15.67
N LYS A 2 -17.13 23.87 -16.38
CA LYS A 2 -15.86 24.52 -16.02
C LYS A 2 -16.06 25.50 -14.86
N LEU A 3 -15.08 25.65 -13.96
CA LEU A 3 -14.83 26.96 -13.34
C LEU A 3 -13.37 27.15 -12.89
N TYR A 4 -12.65 27.95 -13.67
CA TYR A 4 -11.41 28.63 -13.32
C TYR A 4 -11.74 29.93 -12.56
N LYS A 5 -10.92 30.34 -11.59
CA LYS A 5 -10.74 31.77 -11.26
C LYS A 5 -9.29 32.08 -10.87
N LYS A 6 -8.68 32.93 -11.69
CA LYS A 6 -7.42 33.66 -11.46
C LYS A 6 -7.69 34.86 -10.53
N ILE A 7 -6.71 35.24 -9.70
CA ILE A 7 -6.52 36.61 -9.23
C ILE A 7 -5.04 36.98 -9.38
N ALA A 8 -4.80 38.09 -10.06
CA ALA A 8 -3.51 38.75 -10.19
C ALA A 8 -3.62 40.12 -9.48
N ILE A 9 -2.61 40.51 -8.71
CA ILE A 9 -2.39 41.92 -8.32
C ILE A 9 -0.90 42.24 -8.49
N LEU A 10 -0.68 43.32 -9.24
CA LEU A 10 0.56 43.96 -9.63
C LEU A 10 0.78 45.16 -8.72
N MET A 11 2.00 45.40 -8.21
CA MET A 11 2.48 46.74 -7.86
C MET A 11 3.97 46.87 -8.13
N LEU A 12 4.32 47.97 -8.77
CA LEU A 12 5.62 48.39 -9.29
C LEU A 12 6.02 49.71 -8.60
N CYS A 13 7.29 50.12 -8.78
CA CYS A 13 7.94 51.42 -8.48
C CYS A 13 8.65 51.50 -7.10
N ALA A 14 9.84 52.10 -6.92
CA ALA A 14 10.82 52.72 -7.82
C ALA A 14 12.18 52.92 -7.12
N VAL A 15 13.25 52.82 -7.92
CA VAL A 15 14.56 53.52 -7.99
C VAL A 15 15.00 54.46 -6.84
N MET A 16 16.25 54.27 -6.34
CA MET A 16 17.26 55.36 -6.21
C MET A 16 18.71 54.85 -6.06
N VAL A 17 19.65 55.70 -6.48
CA VAL A 17 21.05 55.46 -6.91
C VAL A 17 22.07 56.00 -5.89
N PHE A 18 23.36 55.67 -6.09
CA PHE A 18 24.64 56.21 -5.56
C PHE A 18 25.21 55.44 -4.36
N SER A 19 26.51 55.08 -4.27
CA SER A 19 27.73 55.76 -4.73
C SER A 19 28.91 54.78 -4.90
N PHE A 20 29.92 55.16 -5.70
CA PHE A 20 31.23 54.51 -5.85
C PHE A 20 32.13 54.76 -4.63
N ALA A 21 32.94 53.77 -4.21
CA ALA A 21 34.35 53.96 -3.84
C ALA A 21 35.11 52.63 -3.55
N ALA A 22 36.30 52.58 -4.13
CA ALA A 22 37.55 51.95 -3.65
C ALA A 22 37.78 50.43 -3.76
N CYS A 23 38.82 50.14 -4.54
CA CYS A 23 39.55 48.90 -4.73
C CYS A 23 40.35 48.49 -3.47
N ASN A 24 40.41 47.19 -3.18
CA ASN A 24 41.59 46.57 -2.58
C ASN A 24 41.65 45.08 -2.97
N PRO A 25 42.76 44.57 -3.52
CA PRO A 25 42.91 43.15 -3.85
C PRO A 25 43.49 42.41 -2.64
N GLY A 26 42.76 41.42 -2.13
CA GLY A 26 43.20 40.53 -1.07
C GLY A 26 42.77 39.11 -1.41
N GLU A 27 43.77 38.24 -1.56
CA GLU A 27 43.67 36.86 -1.99
C GLU A 27 42.63 36.05 -1.20
N GLY A 28 41.70 35.43 -1.93
CA GLY A 28 40.72 34.49 -1.40
C GLY A 28 40.56 33.34 -2.39
N ILE A 29 41.01 32.16 -2.00
CA ILE A 29 40.91 30.89 -2.73
C ILE A 29 39.45 30.68 -3.19
N PRO A 30 39.17 30.34 -4.46
CA PRO A 30 37.81 30.03 -4.85
C PRO A 30 37.40 28.70 -4.20
N PHE A 31 36.58 28.79 -3.15
CA PHE A 31 35.77 27.68 -2.68
C PHE A 31 34.81 27.33 -3.82
N LEU A 32 35.18 26.34 -4.62
CA LEU A 32 34.29 25.69 -5.57
C LEU A 32 33.15 25.03 -4.78
N SER A 33 32.08 25.79 -4.57
CA SER A 33 30.78 25.24 -4.21
C SER A 33 30.18 24.57 -5.44
N THR A 34 30.70 23.40 -5.82
CA THR A 34 29.97 22.48 -6.68
C THR A 34 28.99 21.72 -5.79
N LYS A 35 27.75 22.22 -5.70
CA LYS A 35 26.62 21.30 -5.48
C LYS A 35 26.62 20.37 -6.70
N SER A 36 27.31 19.24 -6.57
CA SER A 36 27.17 18.12 -7.51
C SER A 36 25.72 17.66 -7.40
N LYS A 37 24.88 18.22 -8.25
CA LYS A 37 23.60 17.62 -8.58
C LYS A 37 24.02 16.40 -9.40
N THR A 38 24.12 15.24 -8.75
CA THR A 38 24.42 13.97 -9.41
C THR A 38 23.41 13.84 -10.55
N THR A 39 23.85 14.13 -11.76
CA THR A 39 23.05 13.90 -12.96
C THR A 39 22.91 12.39 -13.06
N LEU A 40 21.67 11.93 -12.94
CA LEU A 40 21.26 10.56 -13.21
C LEU A 40 21.95 10.09 -14.51
N PRO A 41 22.49 8.86 -14.56
CA PRO A 41 23.02 8.31 -15.81
C PRO A 41 21.94 8.41 -16.90
N ASP A 42 22.34 8.72 -18.14
CA ASP A 42 21.43 8.91 -19.29
C ASP A 42 20.49 7.70 -19.59
N ASN A 43 20.63 6.59 -18.85
CA ASN A 43 19.84 5.37 -18.98
C ASN A 43 19.06 5.00 -17.70
N THR A 44 18.68 5.97 -16.87
CA THR A 44 17.89 5.73 -15.66
C THR A 44 16.56 6.47 -15.67
N VAL A 45 15.60 5.96 -14.91
CA VAL A 45 14.26 6.53 -14.70
C VAL A 45 13.90 6.50 -13.23
N THR A 46 13.29 7.57 -12.73
CA THR A 46 12.73 7.63 -11.39
C THR A 46 11.24 7.32 -11.42
N VAL A 47 10.81 6.35 -10.63
CA VAL A 47 9.42 5.87 -10.59
C VAL A 47 8.94 5.78 -9.15
N THR A 48 7.82 6.43 -8.85
CA THR A 48 7.15 6.37 -7.54
C THR A 48 6.00 5.37 -7.56
N PHE A 49 6.01 4.43 -6.62
CA PHE A 49 4.94 3.46 -6.40
C PHE A 49 4.18 3.83 -5.13
N PRO A 50 2.92 4.29 -5.24
CA PRO A 50 2.11 4.60 -4.07
C PRO A 50 1.86 3.37 -3.19
N GLU A 51 1.62 3.62 -1.92
CA GLU A 51 1.15 2.61 -0.97
C GLU A 51 -0.18 2.00 -1.46
N GLY A 52 -0.41 0.73 -1.12
CA GLY A 52 -1.62 0.02 -1.51
C GLY A 52 -1.67 -0.42 -2.96
N TYR A 53 -0.61 -0.23 -3.76
CA TYR A 53 -0.52 -0.83 -5.09
C TYR A 53 -0.37 -2.35 -5.00
N THR A 54 -1.03 -3.08 -5.90
CA THR A 54 -0.81 -4.52 -6.09
C THR A 54 0.36 -4.77 -7.03
N ILE A 55 0.92 -5.99 -7.03
CA ILE A 55 1.97 -6.40 -7.96
C ILE A 55 1.55 -6.17 -9.42
N VAL A 56 0.28 -6.41 -9.76
CA VAL A 56 -0.24 -6.18 -11.12
C VAL A 56 -0.14 -4.71 -11.51
N GLN A 57 -0.50 -3.79 -10.62
CA GLN A 57 -0.40 -2.36 -10.86
C GLN A 57 1.07 -1.89 -10.94
N ILE A 58 1.94 -2.47 -10.11
CA ILE A 58 3.38 -2.19 -10.13
C ILE A 58 3.99 -2.68 -11.46
N ALA A 59 3.66 -3.88 -11.91
CA ALA A 59 4.12 -4.45 -13.17
C ALA A 59 3.78 -3.54 -14.37
N GLN A 60 2.53 -3.08 -14.44
CA GLN A 60 2.07 -2.15 -15.48
C GLN A 60 2.87 -0.84 -15.45
N LYS A 61 3.10 -0.29 -14.26
CA LYS A 61 3.84 0.96 -14.10
C LYS A 61 5.32 0.83 -14.46
N LEU A 62 5.94 -0.30 -14.13
CA LEU A 62 7.32 -0.61 -14.51
C LEU A 62 7.46 -0.69 -16.04
N GLU A 63 6.53 -1.35 -16.72
CA GLU A 63 6.52 -1.47 -18.18
C GLU A 63 6.29 -0.12 -18.86
N GLN A 64 5.32 0.67 -18.40
CA GLN A 64 5.08 2.03 -18.89
C GLN A 64 6.31 2.93 -18.73
N SER A 65 7.09 2.71 -17.66
CA SER A 65 8.32 3.44 -17.38
C SER A 65 9.55 2.85 -18.09
N LYS A 66 9.37 1.80 -18.91
CA LYS A 66 10.44 1.10 -19.65
C LYS A 66 11.51 0.49 -18.75
N VAL A 67 11.15 0.14 -17.52
CA VAL A 67 12.06 -0.51 -16.57
C VAL A 67 12.23 -1.99 -16.91
N CYS A 68 11.14 -2.74 -16.98
CA CYS A 68 11.11 -4.14 -17.41
C CYS A 68 9.72 -4.48 -17.95
N SER A 69 9.54 -5.62 -18.63
CA SER A 69 8.21 -6.03 -19.06
C SER A 69 7.32 -6.41 -17.88
N ALA A 70 6.02 -6.15 -18.00
CA ALA A 70 5.07 -6.48 -16.95
C ALA A 70 5.07 -8.00 -16.70
N GLN A 71 5.02 -8.80 -17.76
CA GLN A 71 5.02 -10.26 -17.67
C GLN A 71 6.26 -10.81 -16.96
N ALA A 72 7.47 -10.32 -17.28
CA ALA A 72 8.68 -10.80 -16.63
C ALA A 72 8.70 -10.46 -15.13
N PHE A 73 8.19 -9.28 -14.75
CA PHE A 73 8.06 -8.89 -13.35
C PHE A 73 7.06 -9.76 -12.59
N LEU A 74 5.89 -10.03 -13.18
CA LEU A 74 4.88 -10.93 -12.60
C LEU A 74 5.44 -12.33 -12.36
N GLU A 75 6.17 -12.90 -13.33
CA GLU A 75 6.81 -14.20 -13.18
C GLU A 75 7.95 -14.20 -12.14
N ALA A 76 8.68 -13.10 -12.01
CA ALA A 76 9.69 -12.95 -10.96
C ALA A 76 9.04 -12.93 -9.56
N CYS A 77 7.86 -12.32 -9.42
CA CYS A 77 7.11 -12.25 -8.17
C CYS A 77 6.43 -13.56 -7.73
N LYS A 78 6.35 -14.56 -8.61
CA LYS A 78 5.92 -15.93 -8.28
C LYS A 78 7.03 -16.77 -7.64
N LYS A 79 8.24 -16.25 -7.53
CA LYS A 79 9.40 -16.97 -6.99
C LYS A 79 9.73 -16.45 -5.59
N PRO A 80 10.27 -17.31 -4.70
CA PRO A 80 10.70 -16.86 -3.39
C PRO A 80 11.82 -15.83 -3.49
N SER A 81 11.99 -15.05 -2.42
CA SER A 81 13.10 -14.11 -2.27
C SER A 81 13.77 -14.26 -0.92
N ALA A 82 15.07 -13.99 -0.87
CA ALA A 82 15.85 -14.14 0.35
C ALA A 82 15.36 -13.17 1.44
N GLY A 83 15.25 -13.67 2.67
CA GLY A 83 14.79 -12.87 3.82
C GLY A 83 13.28 -12.73 3.94
N ILE A 84 12.50 -13.32 3.02
CA ILE A 84 11.04 -13.34 3.08
C ILE A 84 10.58 -14.74 3.49
N GLU A 85 9.97 -14.84 4.67
CA GLU A 85 9.29 -16.04 5.16
C GLU A 85 7.80 -15.91 4.86
N LEU A 86 7.22 -16.90 4.18
CA LEU A 86 5.84 -16.87 3.68
C LEU A 86 5.02 -18.01 4.26
N ASP A 87 3.84 -17.69 4.79
CA ASP A 87 2.82 -18.67 5.13
C ASP A 87 1.98 -18.99 3.88
N ASN A 88 1.47 -20.22 3.77
CA ASN A 88 0.58 -20.65 2.67
C ASN A 88 1.14 -20.35 1.26
N ALA A 89 2.45 -20.53 1.04
CA ALA A 89 3.09 -20.14 -0.23
C ALA A 89 2.41 -20.77 -1.47
N ASP A 90 2.03 -22.04 -1.40
CA ASP A 90 1.39 -22.78 -2.51
C ASP A 90 -0.03 -22.28 -2.84
N ASP A 91 -0.63 -21.47 -1.97
CA ASP A 91 -1.99 -20.94 -2.10
C ASP A 91 -2.03 -19.52 -2.68
N ARG A 92 -0.87 -18.88 -2.93
CA ARG A 92 -0.79 -17.49 -3.42
C ARG A 92 -0.59 -17.43 -4.93
N VAL A 93 -1.26 -16.46 -5.59
CA VAL A 93 -1.00 -16.15 -7.00
C VAL A 93 0.41 -15.57 -7.18
N PHE A 94 0.77 -14.61 -6.35
CA PHE A 94 2.09 -13.99 -6.30
C PHE A 94 2.65 -14.17 -4.89
N LEU A 95 3.81 -14.84 -4.80
CA LEU A 95 4.45 -15.10 -3.50
C LEU A 95 4.84 -13.82 -2.78
N LEU A 96 5.21 -12.78 -3.54
CA LEU A 96 5.75 -11.53 -3.01
C LEU A 96 4.72 -10.39 -2.91
N GLU A 97 3.42 -10.65 -3.09
CA GLU A 97 2.41 -9.60 -2.84
C GLU A 97 2.49 -9.18 -1.36
N GLY A 98 2.53 -7.88 -1.10
CA GLY A 98 2.81 -7.32 0.23
C GLY A 98 4.27 -6.91 0.45
N TYR A 99 5.21 -7.43 -0.34
CA TYR A 99 6.65 -7.27 -0.11
C TYR A 99 7.33 -6.36 -1.13
N ILE A 100 6.63 -5.98 -2.21
CA ILE A 100 7.11 -5.01 -3.19
C ILE A 100 6.90 -3.60 -2.61
N PHE A 101 7.81 -3.20 -1.72
CA PHE A 101 7.60 -2.06 -0.82
C PHE A 101 7.31 -0.75 -1.59
N PRO A 102 6.32 0.05 -1.18
CA PRO A 102 6.00 1.32 -1.84
C PRO A 102 7.02 2.39 -1.49
N ASP A 103 7.63 2.99 -2.52
CA ASP A 103 8.59 4.09 -2.40
C ASP A 103 8.85 4.72 -3.78
N THR A 104 9.79 5.67 -3.83
CA THR A 104 10.36 6.18 -5.08
C THR A 104 11.70 5.52 -5.36
N TYR A 105 11.82 4.92 -6.53
CA TYR A 105 12.98 4.15 -6.96
C TYR A 105 13.61 4.76 -8.20
N GLU A 106 14.92 4.67 -8.28
CA GLU A 106 15.67 4.88 -9.52
C GLU A 106 15.98 3.53 -10.15
N PHE A 107 15.65 3.33 -11.42
CA PHE A 107 15.95 2.10 -12.15
C PHE A 107 16.74 2.40 -13.42
N TYR A 108 17.54 1.44 -13.88
CA TYR A 108 18.00 1.46 -15.26
C TYR A 108 16.86 1.08 -16.20
N LEU A 109 16.83 1.67 -17.39
CA LEU A 109 15.94 1.21 -18.46
C LEU A 109 16.31 -0.22 -18.86
N GLU A 110 15.30 -1.03 -19.20
CA GLU A 110 15.46 -2.43 -19.62
C GLU A 110 16.22 -3.30 -18.61
N SER A 111 16.03 -3.02 -17.32
CA SER A 111 16.54 -3.83 -16.22
C SER A 111 15.98 -5.26 -16.25
N ASP A 112 16.77 -6.22 -15.76
CA ASP A 112 16.27 -7.56 -15.44
C ASP A 112 15.19 -7.49 -14.35
N ALA A 113 14.03 -8.08 -14.63
CA ALA A 113 12.91 -8.14 -13.71
C ALA A 113 13.28 -8.74 -12.34
N ARG A 114 14.21 -9.71 -12.29
CA ARG A 114 14.65 -10.26 -11.00
C ARG A 114 15.42 -9.23 -10.18
N SER A 115 16.32 -8.49 -10.81
CA SER A 115 17.06 -7.41 -10.17
C SER A 115 16.12 -6.29 -9.69
N VAL A 116 15.04 -6.01 -10.44
CA VAL A 116 13.99 -5.06 -10.03
C VAL A 116 13.27 -5.56 -8.77
N VAL A 117 12.86 -6.84 -8.71
CA VAL A 117 12.26 -7.44 -7.51
C VAL A 117 13.22 -7.37 -6.32
N ASP A 118 14.48 -7.74 -6.50
CA ASP A 118 15.47 -7.74 -5.42
C ASP A 118 15.65 -6.34 -4.84
N LYS A 119 15.62 -5.28 -5.67
CA LYS A 119 15.65 -3.88 -5.21
C LYS A 119 14.43 -3.50 -4.35
N PHE A 120 13.24 -3.99 -4.67
CA PHE A 120 12.06 -3.78 -3.82
C PHE A 120 12.20 -4.51 -2.49
N ILE A 121 12.67 -5.76 -2.51
CA ILE A 121 12.87 -6.60 -1.32
C ILE A 121 13.97 -6.04 -0.41
N GLU A 122 15.05 -5.50 -0.97
CA GLU A 122 16.07 -4.77 -0.22
C GLU A 122 15.47 -3.57 0.52
N ASN A 123 14.60 -2.79 -0.15
CA ASN A 123 13.92 -1.68 0.52
C ASN A 123 13.02 -2.20 1.64
N TYR A 124 12.18 -3.21 1.38
CA TYR A 124 11.36 -3.86 2.41
C TYR A 124 12.19 -4.26 3.64
N ASN A 125 13.29 -4.99 3.43
CA ASN A 125 14.17 -5.45 4.50
C ASN A 125 14.83 -4.30 5.27
N SER A 126 15.05 -3.14 4.63
CA SER A 126 15.57 -1.94 5.30
C SER A 126 14.53 -1.25 6.21
N LYS A 127 13.24 -1.46 5.96
CA LYS A 127 12.13 -0.83 6.73
C LYS A 127 11.61 -1.73 7.84
N ILE A 128 11.63 -3.05 7.64
CA ILE A 128 11.12 -4.01 8.63
C ILE A 128 12.20 -4.38 9.63
N THR A 129 12.06 -3.90 10.86
CA THR A 129 13.03 -4.10 11.93
C THR A 129 12.78 -5.41 12.69
N ASP A 130 13.79 -5.88 13.41
CA ASP A 130 13.65 -7.03 14.32
C ASP A 130 12.66 -6.75 15.46
N GLU A 131 12.52 -5.49 15.87
CA GLU A 131 11.50 -5.06 16.85
C GLU A 131 10.09 -5.28 16.31
N MET A 132 9.82 -4.91 15.05
CA MET A 132 8.53 -5.16 14.40
C MET A 132 8.22 -6.65 14.32
N LYS A 133 9.21 -7.48 13.94
CA LYS A 133 9.07 -8.94 13.92
C LYS A 133 8.81 -9.51 15.32
N GLN A 134 9.48 -8.98 16.34
CA GLN A 134 9.26 -9.40 17.73
C GLN A 134 7.88 -8.95 18.24
N ARG A 135 7.40 -7.78 17.82
CA ARG A 135 6.06 -7.28 18.12
C ARG A 135 4.99 -8.19 17.53
N ALA A 136 5.12 -8.60 16.27
CA ALA A 136 4.22 -9.58 15.64
C ALA A 136 4.13 -10.87 16.47
N LYS A 137 5.28 -11.42 16.86
CA LYS A 137 5.35 -12.63 17.71
C LYS A 137 4.66 -12.43 19.06
N THR A 138 4.80 -11.25 19.66
CA THR A 138 4.16 -10.92 20.95
C THR A 138 2.64 -10.88 20.83
N LEU A 139 2.12 -10.48 19.65
CA LEU A 139 0.69 -10.53 19.34
C LEU A 139 0.21 -11.95 18.96
N GLY A 140 1.12 -12.92 18.83
CA GLY A 140 0.80 -14.30 18.44
C GLY A 140 0.75 -14.53 16.93
N TYR A 141 1.32 -13.63 16.12
CA TYR A 141 1.31 -13.72 14.67
C TYR A 141 2.71 -13.84 14.06
N THR A 142 2.78 -14.44 12.88
CA THR A 142 3.97 -14.33 12.02
C THR A 142 4.05 -12.90 11.44
N MET A 143 5.22 -12.52 10.95
CA MET A 143 5.34 -11.23 10.26
C MET A 143 4.52 -11.20 8.96
N ASP A 144 4.41 -12.33 8.26
CA ASP A 144 3.62 -12.45 7.02
C ASP A 144 2.10 -12.35 7.26
N GLN A 145 1.60 -12.88 8.39
CA GLN A 145 0.23 -12.60 8.84
C GLN A 145 0.00 -11.11 9.14
N MET A 146 0.98 -10.43 9.74
CA MET A 146 0.89 -8.98 9.95
C MET A 146 0.96 -8.17 8.67
N MET A 147 1.76 -8.59 7.68
CA MET A 147 1.76 -8.00 6.34
C MET A 147 0.41 -8.19 5.64
N THR A 148 -0.20 -9.36 5.82
CA THR A 148 -1.55 -9.66 5.31
C THR A 148 -2.57 -8.70 5.91
N LEU A 149 -2.61 -8.60 7.25
CA LEU A 149 -3.52 -7.68 7.93
C LEU A 149 -3.25 -6.21 7.54
N ALA A 150 -1.98 -5.80 7.46
CA ALA A 150 -1.59 -4.45 7.05
C ALA A 150 -2.08 -4.11 5.63
N SER A 151 -2.07 -5.08 4.70
CA SER A 151 -2.57 -4.88 3.34
C SER A 151 -4.09 -4.68 3.28
N VAL A 152 -4.85 -5.33 4.18
CA VAL A 152 -6.30 -5.11 4.32
C VAL A 152 -6.56 -3.74 4.92
N ILE A 153 -5.88 -3.40 6.02
CA ILE A 153 -5.96 -2.09 6.67
C ILE A 153 -5.66 -0.98 5.65
N GLN A 154 -4.55 -1.08 4.91
CA GLN A 154 -4.16 -0.09 3.89
C GLN A 154 -5.29 0.23 2.91
N LYS A 155 -6.06 -0.78 2.50
CA LYS A 155 -7.15 -0.62 1.54
C LYS A 155 -8.43 -0.06 2.16
N GLU A 156 -8.61 -0.17 3.48
CA GLU A 156 -9.78 0.34 4.20
C GLU A 156 -9.62 1.80 4.64
N CYS A 157 -8.42 2.21 5.05
CA CYS A 157 -8.18 3.54 5.66
C CYS A 157 -7.23 4.46 4.87
N ASP A 158 -6.72 4.03 3.70
CA ASP A 158 -5.76 4.78 2.86
C ASP A 158 -4.60 5.44 3.63
N ALA A 159 -4.15 4.79 4.72
CA ALA A 159 -3.08 5.25 5.60
C ALA A 159 -3.34 6.56 6.39
N ASP A 160 -4.60 6.91 6.68
CA ASP A 160 -4.94 7.81 7.79
C ASP A 160 -4.61 7.12 9.13
N ILE A 161 -3.72 7.72 9.94
CA ILE A 161 -3.12 7.01 11.08
C ILE A 161 -4.12 6.68 12.19
N ASP A 162 -5.06 7.58 12.46
CA ASP A 162 -6.03 7.39 13.54
C ASP A 162 -7.08 6.37 13.10
N GLU A 163 -7.52 6.45 11.84
CA GLU A 163 -8.48 5.49 11.29
C GLU A 163 -7.86 4.10 11.12
N CYS A 164 -6.61 4.00 10.65
CA CYS A 164 -5.94 2.71 10.51
C CYS A 164 -5.74 2.00 11.86
N ALA A 165 -5.48 2.73 12.95
CA ALA A 165 -5.34 2.13 14.28
C ALA A 165 -6.68 1.56 14.79
N ASN A 166 -7.79 2.26 14.55
CA ASN A 166 -9.14 1.80 14.93
C ASN A 166 -9.64 0.66 14.03
N VAL A 167 -9.42 0.73 12.71
CA VAL A 167 -9.68 -0.37 11.78
C VAL A 167 -8.87 -1.60 12.17
N SER A 168 -7.59 -1.43 12.53
CA SER A 168 -6.77 -2.52 13.04
C SER A 168 -7.35 -3.12 14.32
N SER A 169 -7.83 -2.29 15.26
CA SER A 169 -8.51 -2.73 16.48
C SER A 169 -9.70 -3.65 16.17
N VAL A 170 -10.54 -3.26 15.20
CA VAL A 170 -11.69 -4.08 14.79
C VAL A 170 -11.26 -5.46 14.30
N PHE A 171 -10.29 -5.53 13.40
CA PHE A 171 -9.82 -6.81 12.88
C PHE A 171 -9.14 -7.68 13.94
N HIS A 172 -8.30 -7.10 14.81
CA HIS A 172 -7.70 -7.84 15.93
C HIS A 172 -8.76 -8.38 16.90
N ASN A 173 -9.76 -7.57 17.24
CA ASN A 173 -10.85 -8.00 18.12
C ASN A 173 -11.64 -9.17 17.54
N ARG A 174 -11.94 -9.15 16.23
CA ARG A 174 -12.57 -10.29 15.54
C ARG A 174 -11.66 -11.52 15.54
N LEU A 175 -10.39 -11.37 15.19
CA LEU A 175 -9.42 -12.48 15.17
C LEU A 175 -9.20 -13.12 16.54
N LYS A 176 -9.37 -12.35 17.63
CA LYS A 176 -9.25 -12.83 19.01
C LYS A 176 -10.48 -13.63 19.48
N ASP A 177 -11.63 -13.45 18.85
CA ASP A 177 -12.86 -14.19 19.14
C ASP A 177 -13.42 -14.87 17.87
N PRO A 178 -12.74 -15.89 17.34
CA PRO A 178 -13.15 -16.58 16.12
C PRO A 178 -14.45 -17.38 16.27
N VAL A 179 -14.92 -17.63 17.50
CA VAL A 179 -16.19 -18.33 17.74
C VAL A 179 -17.36 -17.40 17.43
N SER A 180 -17.27 -16.14 17.84
CA SER A 180 -18.30 -15.14 17.55
C SER A 180 -18.09 -14.44 16.20
N PHE A 181 -16.83 -14.29 15.77
CA PHE A 181 -16.42 -13.64 14.54
C PHE A 181 -15.46 -14.52 13.74
N PRO A 182 -15.94 -15.61 13.14
CA PRO A 182 -15.08 -16.51 12.36
C PRO A 182 -14.49 -15.81 11.13
N LYS A 183 -15.09 -14.71 10.66
CA LYS A 183 -14.79 -14.03 9.40
C LYS A 183 -14.54 -12.53 9.59
N LEU A 184 -13.67 -11.96 8.75
CA LEU A 184 -13.36 -10.52 8.80
C LEU A 184 -14.30 -9.66 7.96
N GLU A 185 -14.94 -10.24 6.94
CA GLU A 185 -16.01 -9.59 6.16
C GLU A 185 -15.62 -8.22 5.57
N SER A 186 -14.44 -8.14 4.98
CA SER A 186 -13.93 -6.92 4.35
C SER A 186 -13.96 -7.03 2.83
N ASP A 187 -14.65 -6.08 2.19
CA ASP A 187 -14.87 -6.05 0.74
C ASP A 187 -13.57 -5.98 -0.06
N VAL A 188 -12.55 -5.29 0.47
CA VAL A 188 -11.27 -5.11 -0.22
C VAL A 188 -10.58 -6.45 -0.51
N THR A 189 -10.86 -7.48 0.29
CA THR A 189 -10.34 -8.84 0.07
C THR A 189 -11.02 -9.55 -1.11
N THR A 190 -12.31 -9.30 -1.34
CA THR A 190 -13.06 -9.75 -2.52
C THR A 190 -12.66 -8.96 -3.76
N PHE A 191 -12.40 -7.65 -3.62
CA PHE A 191 -11.97 -6.79 -4.72
C PHE A 191 -10.59 -7.16 -5.24
N TYR A 192 -9.68 -7.61 -4.38
CA TYR A 192 -8.39 -8.13 -4.82
C TYR A 192 -8.55 -9.25 -5.85
N VAL A 193 -9.41 -10.24 -5.58
CA VAL A 193 -9.66 -11.36 -6.51
C VAL A 193 -10.42 -10.89 -7.75
N SER A 194 -11.53 -10.18 -7.57
CA SER A 194 -12.44 -9.83 -8.66
C SER A 194 -11.98 -8.68 -9.55
N GLN A 195 -11.07 -7.83 -9.07
CA GLN A 195 -10.60 -6.65 -9.80
C GLN A 195 -9.09 -6.71 -10.05
N ASN A 196 -8.26 -6.94 -9.02
CA ASN A 196 -6.81 -6.82 -9.17
C ASN A 196 -6.16 -8.06 -9.80
N LEU A 197 -6.70 -9.25 -9.52
CA LEU A 197 -6.25 -10.49 -10.13
C LEU A 197 -7.04 -10.86 -11.40
N LYS A 198 -8.04 -10.06 -11.76
CA LYS A 198 -9.01 -10.36 -12.82
C LYS A 198 -8.39 -10.92 -14.10
N ASP A 199 -7.43 -10.21 -14.69
CA ASP A 199 -6.80 -10.63 -15.94
C ASP A 199 -5.82 -11.79 -15.75
N VAL A 200 -5.30 -11.97 -14.53
CA VAL A 200 -4.35 -13.03 -14.18
C VAL A 200 -5.06 -14.37 -14.05
N ILE A 201 -6.25 -14.39 -13.45
CA ILE A 201 -7.02 -15.61 -13.15
C ILE A 201 -8.29 -15.74 -14.01
N GLY A 202 -8.52 -14.82 -14.94
CA GLY A 202 -9.66 -14.84 -15.86
C GLY A 202 -11.03 -14.61 -15.21
N TYR A 203 -11.13 -13.68 -14.25
CA TYR A 203 -12.42 -13.31 -13.62
C TYR A 203 -13.38 -12.66 -14.62
N GLN A 204 -14.64 -13.10 -14.65
CA GLN A 204 -15.66 -12.59 -15.56
C GLN A 204 -16.71 -11.74 -14.84
N ASP A 205 -16.92 -10.49 -15.26
CA ASP A 205 -17.95 -9.63 -14.66
C ASP A 205 -19.36 -10.13 -14.98
N GLY A 206 -20.29 -10.00 -14.03
CA GLY A 206 -21.69 -10.38 -14.22
C GLY A 206 -21.96 -11.89 -14.24
N VAL A 207 -20.93 -12.71 -14.02
CA VAL A 207 -21.03 -14.16 -13.88
C VAL A 207 -21.05 -14.53 -12.40
N ALA A 208 -22.07 -15.28 -11.98
CA ALA A 208 -22.19 -15.77 -10.61
C ALA A 208 -20.99 -16.66 -10.24
N LEU A 209 -20.53 -16.59 -8.99
CA LEU A 209 -19.27 -17.22 -8.55
C LEU A 209 -19.22 -18.73 -8.85
N GLU A 210 -20.33 -19.44 -8.69
CA GLU A 210 -20.45 -20.87 -8.98
C GLU A 210 -20.21 -21.22 -10.46
N ASN A 211 -20.41 -20.26 -11.36
CA ASN A 211 -20.22 -20.40 -12.80
C ASN A 211 -18.87 -19.81 -13.28
N GLN A 212 -18.05 -19.26 -12.38
CA GLN A 212 -16.69 -18.84 -12.70
C GLN A 212 -15.77 -20.06 -12.92
N ASN A 213 -14.60 -19.80 -13.50
CA ASN A 213 -13.56 -20.83 -13.65
C ASN A 213 -13.00 -21.30 -12.29
N ASP A 214 -12.30 -22.43 -12.29
CA ASP A 214 -11.80 -23.07 -11.06
C ASP A 214 -10.76 -22.23 -10.32
N GLU A 215 -9.91 -21.48 -11.02
CA GLU A 215 -8.94 -20.58 -10.37
C GLU A 215 -9.64 -19.43 -9.64
N VAL A 216 -10.66 -18.82 -10.25
CA VAL A 216 -11.44 -17.76 -9.61
C VAL A 216 -12.10 -18.27 -8.35
N LYS A 217 -12.78 -19.42 -8.40
CA LYS A 217 -13.43 -20.02 -7.22
C LYS A 217 -12.41 -20.31 -6.12
N LYS A 218 -11.28 -20.95 -6.48
CA LYS A 218 -10.17 -21.22 -5.57
C LYS A 218 -9.70 -19.93 -4.88
N TYR A 219 -9.31 -18.91 -5.64
CA TYR A 219 -8.76 -17.69 -5.02
C TYR A 219 -9.82 -16.87 -4.27
N MET A 220 -11.10 -16.96 -4.65
CA MET A 220 -12.18 -16.38 -3.85
C MET A 220 -12.29 -17.05 -2.48
N GLU A 221 -12.21 -18.38 -2.40
CA GLU A 221 -12.20 -19.12 -1.14
C GLU A 221 -10.93 -18.89 -0.30
N LEU A 222 -9.80 -18.55 -0.93
CA LEU A 222 -8.53 -18.33 -0.24
C LEU A 222 -8.32 -16.89 0.24
N TYR A 223 -8.88 -15.89 -0.46
CA TYR A 223 -8.66 -14.48 -0.14
C TYR A 223 -9.88 -13.75 0.42
N SER A 224 -11.08 -14.01 -0.11
CA SER A 224 -12.24 -13.25 0.33
C SER A 224 -12.65 -13.67 1.74
N THR A 225 -12.61 -12.71 2.65
CA THR A 225 -12.93 -12.88 4.07
C THR A 225 -14.43 -12.99 4.33
N TYR A 226 -15.25 -13.10 3.28
CA TYR A 226 -16.65 -13.54 3.36
C TYR A 226 -16.78 -15.06 3.22
N TYR A 227 -15.81 -15.73 2.59
CA TYR A 227 -15.80 -17.18 2.42
C TYR A 227 -14.84 -17.85 3.41
N ARG A 228 -13.64 -17.29 3.57
CA ARG A 228 -12.60 -17.82 4.46
C ARG A 228 -12.77 -17.33 5.89
N GLU A 229 -12.42 -18.19 6.84
CA GLU A 229 -12.26 -17.83 8.25
C GLU A 229 -10.90 -17.16 8.52
N GLY A 230 -10.89 -16.12 9.34
CA GLY A 230 -9.68 -15.37 9.71
C GLY A 230 -9.07 -14.58 8.56
N LEU A 231 -7.73 -14.53 8.53
CA LEU A 231 -6.97 -13.76 7.53
C LEU A 231 -7.02 -14.43 6.14
N PRO A 232 -6.94 -13.63 5.05
CA PRO A 232 -6.58 -14.14 3.72
C PRO A 232 -5.30 -14.98 3.76
N VAL A 233 -5.09 -15.85 2.76
CA VAL A 233 -3.85 -16.66 2.67
C VAL A 233 -2.57 -15.85 2.50
N GLY A 234 -2.69 -14.58 2.11
CA GLY A 234 -1.58 -13.63 1.99
C GLY A 234 -2.07 -12.20 1.73
N PRO A 235 -1.15 -11.23 1.56
CA PRO A 235 -1.50 -9.84 1.34
C PRO A 235 -2.30 -9.59 0.05
N ILE A 236 -3.11 -8.54 0.06
CA ILE A 236 -3.97 -8.11 -1.07
C ILE A 236 -3.46 -6.83 -1.76
N CYS A 237 -2.36 -6.27 -1.29
CA CYS A 237 -1.61 -5.16 -1.87
C CYS A 237 -0.27 -5.02 -1.15
N ASN A 238 0.56 -4.06 -1.57
CA ASN A 238 1.81 -3.69 -0.90
C ASN A 238 1.55 -2.51 0.07
N PRO A 239 1.45 -2.76 1.39
CA PRO A 239 1.14 -1.72 2.36
C PRO A 239 2.35 -0.81 2.65
N GLY A 240 2.05 0.42 3.04
CA GLY A 240 3.06 1.34 3.56
C GLY A 240 3.40 1.10 5.02
N LEU A 241 4.44 1.79 5.50
CA LEU A 241 4.91 1.64 6.89
C LEU A 241 3.84 2.02 7.93
N LYS A 242 2.96 2.97 7.59
CA LYS A 242 1.85 3.37 8.48
C LYS A 242 0.86 2.23 8.70
N ALA A 243 0.41 1.56 7.64
CA ALA A 243 -0.51 0.44 7.74
C ALA A 243 0.14 -0.77 8.44
N ILE A 244 1.43 -1.00 8.19
CA ILE A 244 2.19 -2.05 8.91
C ILE A 244 2.28 -1.73 10.40
N ASN A 245 2.58 -0.48 10.77
CA ASN A 245 2.61 -0.06 12.17
C ASN A 245 1.22 -0.15 12.81
N ALA A 246 0.15 0.23 12.12
CA ALA A 246 -1.21 0.08 12.61
C ALA A 246 -1.55 -1.39 12.90
N ALA A 247 -1.19 -2.32 12.00
CA ALA A 247 -1.36 -3.76 12.22
C ALA A 247 -0.62 -4.28 13.47
N LEU A 248 0.57 -3.74 13.77
CA LEU A 248 1.38 -4.12 14.93
C LEU A 248 0.96 -3.40 16.22
N HIS A 249 0.28 -2.25 16.10
CA HIS A 249 -0.11 -1.39 17.22
C HIS A 249 -1.56 -0.95 17.06
N PRO A 250 -2.53 -1.89 17.14
CA PRO A 250 -3.94 -1.55 17.08
C PRO A 250 -4.33 -0.64 18.25
N ALA A 251 -5.33 0.21 18.04
CA ALA A 251 -5.95 0.95 19.13
C ALA A 251 -6.56 -0.02 20.16
N ASP A 252 -6.57 0.37 21.45
CA ASP A 252 -7.21 -0.40 22.51
C ASP A 252 -8.70 -0.02 22.60
N THR A 253 -9.54 -0.79 21.91
CA THR A 253 -10.98 -0.57 21.83
C THR A 253 -11.72 -1.91 21.86
N ASN A 254 -13.05 -1.87 22.04
CA ASN A 254 -13.91 -3.05 21.92
C ASN A 254 -14.68 -3.08 20.59
N TYR A 255 -14.28 -2.28 19.61
CA TYR A 255 -14.97 -2.22 18.33
C TYR A 255 -14.82 -3.53 17.57
N VAL A 256 -15.92 -4.00 16.97
CA VAL A 256 -15.97 -5.19 16.11
C VAL A 256 -16.70 -4.92 14.80
N PHE A 257 -17.17 -3.69 14.59
CA PHE A 257 -17.74 -3.20 13.34
C PHE A 257 -17.19 -1.81 13.04
N PHE A 258 -17.05 -1.52 11.75
CA PHE A 258 -16.87 -0.17 11.25
C PHE A 258 -17.63 0.01 9.94
N LEU A 259 -17.87 1.26 9.55
CA LEU A 259 -18.33 1.66 8.23
C LEU A 259 -17.87 3.08 7.96
N THR A 260 -17.82 3.48 6.69
CA THR A 260 -17.62 4.88 6.30
C THR A 260 -18.93 5.47 5.79
N ASP A 261 -19.05 6.80 5.82
CA ASP A 261 -20.10 7.45 5.05
C ASP A 261 -19.89 7.33 3.53
N LYS A 262 -20.84 7.87 2.75
CA LYS A 262 -20.79 7.87 1.28
C LYS A 262 -19.60 8.62 0.68
N SER A 263 -18.98 9.53 1.43
CA SER A 263 -17.79 10.24 0.97
C SER A 263 -16.53 9.39 1.16
N GLY A 264 -16.57 8.45 2.10
CA GLY A 264 -15.39 7.68 2.54
C GLY A 264 -14.51 8.46 3.53
N GLU A 265 -14.88 9.69 3.89
CA GLU A 265 -14.07 10.57 4.75
C GLU A 265 -14.34 10.35 6.24
N HIS A 266 -15.55 9.95 6.63
CA HIS A 266 -15.90 9.77 8.03
C HIS A 266 -16.16 8.31 8.39
N PHE A 267 -15.41 7.83 9.38
CA PHE A 267 -15.52 6.48 9.92
C PHE A 267 -16.44 6.44 11.14
N TYR A 268 -17.23 5.38 11.23
CA TYR A 268 -18.08 5.09 12.37
C TYR A 268 -17.73 3.71 12.91
N TYR A 269 -17.44 3.63 14.19
CA TYR A 269 -17.08 2.39 14.88
C TYR A 269 -18.20 1.93 15.82
N ALA A 270 -18.33 0.62 16.02
CA ALA A 270 -19.35 0.04 16.87
C ALA A 270 -18.87 -1.25 17.53
N SER A 271 -19.33 -1.47 18.77
CA SER A 271 -19.08 -2.71 19.54
C SER A 271 -20.24 -3.69 19.42
N THR A 272 -21.39 -3.24 18.92
CA THR A 272 -22.60 -4.07 18.74
C THR A 272 -23.24 -3.86 17.38
N ILE A 273 -24.01 -4.85 16.92
CA ILE A 273 -24.77 -4.74 15.67
C ILE A 273 -25.83 -3.62 15.71
N ALA A 274 -26.41 -3.35 16.88
CA ALA A 274 -27.38 -2.28 17.04
C ALA A 274 -26.74 -0.89 16.83
N GLU A 275 -25.54 -0.68 17.39
CA GLU A 275 -24.75 0.54 17.15
C GLU A 275 -24.33 0.66 15.70
N HIS A 276 -23.87 -0.44 15.07
CA HIS A 276 -23.50 -0.45 13.66
C HIS A 276 -24.68 -0.03 12.76
N ASN A 277 -25.87 -0.60 12.98
CA ASN A 277 -27.07 -0.25 12.23
C ASN A 277 -27.46 1.22 12.44
N ALA A 278 -27.37 1.73 13.68
CA ALA A 278 -27.63 3.14 13.97
C ALA A 278 -26.62 4.08 13.29
N ASN A 279 -25.35 3.67 13.21
CA ASN A 279 -24.32 4.40 12.49
C ASN A 279 -24.58 4.41 10.97
N GLY A 280 -25.08 3.30 10.40
CA GLY A 280 -25.44 3.23 8.98
C GLY A 280 -26.53 4.23 8.59
N VAL A 281 -27.54 4.40 9.45
CA VAL A 281 -28.58 5.44 9.28
C VAL A 281 -27.98 6.85 9.34
N LYS A 282 -27.08 7.12 10.31
CA LYS A 282 -26.39 8.43 10.42
C LYS A 282 -25.51 8.72 9.20
N ALA A 283 -24.83 7.70 8.70
CA ALA A 283 -23.97 7.75 7.52
C ALA A 283 -24.77 7.85 6.21
N GLY A 284 -26.09 7.66 6.26
CA GLY A 284 -26.98 7.72 5.11
C GLY A 284 -26.80 6.56 4.13
N LEU A 285 -26.33 5.40 4.60
CA LEU A 285 -26.12 4.20 3.79
C LEU A 285 -27.41 3.41 3.58
N PHE A 286 -28.28 3.37 4.59
CA PHE A 286 -29.58 2.70 4.56
C PHE A 286 -30.56 3.33 5.56
#